data_AF-A0A699HS12-F1
#
_entry.id   AF-A0A699HS12-F1
#
_cell.length_a   1.000
_cell.length_b   1.000
_cell.length_c   1.000
_cell.angle_alpha   90.00
_cell.angle_beta   90.00
_cell.angle_gamma   90.00
#
_symmetry.space_group_name_H-M   'P 1'
#
loop_
_entity.id
_entity.type
_entity.pdbx_description
1 polymer ?
#
loop_
_entity_poly.entity_id
_entity_poly.type
_entity_poly.pdbx_seq_one_letter_code
_entity_poly.pdbx_strand_id
1 'polypeptide(L)'
;IRTSWTNQNPGRRFYACLIPGSQCPLNDWVDPSICPRASAIILGLLKGMNALEQRLRQVAQDRARIRKYLYLSWLGFVVFVWVSKLA
;
A
#
# COMPACT_ATOMS: atom_id res chain seq x y z
N ILE A 1 -17.35 -16.09 -2.73
CA ILE A 1 -15.99 -16.68 -2.59
C ILE A 1 -15.00 -15.55 -2.37
N ARG A 2 -14.13 -15.65 -1.36
CA ARG A 2 -13.06 -14.69 -1.07
C ARG A 2 -11.71 -15.39 -1.06
N THR A 3 -10.64 -14.62 -1.17
CA THR A 3 -9.27 -15.12 -1.10
C THR A 3 -8.64 -14.67 0.20
N SER A 4 -8.09 -15.61 0.96
CA SER A 4 -7.29 -15.30 2.15
C SER A 4 -5.90 -14.83 1.73
N TRP A 5 -5.42 -13.76 2.36
CA TRP A 5 -4.05 -13.27 2.22
C TRP A 5 -3.29 -13.33 3.54
N THR A 6 -3.75 -14.20 4.44
CA THR A 6 -3.08 -14.44 5.72
C THR A 6 -1.79 -15.24 5.53
N ASN A 7 -0.89 -15.18 6.51
CA ASN A 7 0.34 -15.96 6.51
C ASN A 7 0.11 -17.48 6.50
N GLN A 8 -1.03 -17.96 7.00
CA GLN A 8 -1.32 -19.39 7.07
C GLN A 8 -2.01 -19.93 5.81
N ASN A 9 -2.83 -19.11 5.14
CA ASN A 9 -3.59 -19.51 3.96
C ASN A 9 -3.42 -18.48 2.83
N PRO A 10 -2.20 -18.24 2.33
CA PRO A 10 -1.95 -17.22 1.32
C PRO A 10 -2.53 -17.62 -0.04
N GLY A 11 -3.36 -16.77 -0.64
CA GLY A 11 -3.96 -17.02 -1.95
C GLY A 11 -5.05 -18.10 -1.97
N ARG A 12 -5.39 -18.70 -0.82
CA ARG A 12 -6.40 -19.79 -0.73
C ARG A 12 -7.81 -19.24 -0.68
N ARG A 13 -8.73 -19.81 -1.48
CA ARG A 13 -10.13 -19.34 -1.53
C ARG A 13 -11.01 -20.05 -0.52
N PHE A 14 -11.92 -19.29 0.09
CA PHE A 14 -12.91 -19.79 1.03
C PHE A 14 -14.31 -19.22 0.73
N TYR A 15 -15.33 -19.94 1.19
CA TYR A 15 -16.69 -19.44 1.19
C TYR A 15 -16.80 -18.36 2.27
N ALA A 16 -17.33 -17.21 1.89
CA ALA A 16 -17.54 -16.10 2.80
C ALA A 16 -18.96 -15.59 2.61
N CYS A 17 -19.58 -15.15 3.71
CA CYS A 17 -20.85 -14.43 3.68
C CYS A 17 -20.79 -13.26 2.69
N LEU A 18 -21.90 -13.03 1.99
CA LEU A 18 -22.06 -11.81 1.20
C LEU A 18 -22.18 -10.57 2.09
N ILE A 19 -22.78 -10.72 3.27
CA ILE A 19 -23.01 -9.65 4.23
C ILE A 19 -21.87 -9.67 5.27
N PRO A 20 -21.08 -8.60 5.40
CA PRO A 20 -20.10 -8.48 6.47
C PRO A 20 -20.78 -8.53 7.84
N GLY A 21 -20.29 -9.37 8.76
CA GLY A 21 -20.81 -9.45 10.13
C GLY A 21 -22.05 -10.33 10.33
N SER A 22 -22.62 -10.91 9.26
CA SER A 22 -23.66 -11.94 9.42
C SER A 22 -23.04 -13.27 9.84
N GLN A 23 -23.72 -14.02 10.72
CA GLN A 23 -23.38 -15.41 11.00
C GLN A 23 -23.89 -16.30 9.86
N CYS A 24 -23.02 -16.66 8.90
CA CYS A 24 -23.32 -17.75 7.97
C CYS A 24 -22.58 -19.02 8.40
N PRO A 25 -23.18 -20.20 8.23
CA PRO A 25 -22.54 -21.47 8.58
C PRO A 25 -21.45 -21.92 7.60
N LEU A 26 -21.31 -21.28 6.42
CA LEU A 26 -20.28 -21.64 5.44
C LEU A 26 -18.93 -21.00 5.78
N ASN A 27 -18.16 -21.68 6.62
CA ASN A 27 -16.74 -21.38 6.89
C ASN A 27 -15.82 -22.44 6.28
N ASP A 28 -16.18 -22.95 5.10
CA ASP A 28 -15.40 -23.98 4.43
C ASP A 28 -14.49 -23.40 3.32
N TRP A 29 -13.50 -24.17 2.94
CA TRP A 29 -12.52 -23.82 1.93
C TRP A 29 -12.92 -24.34 0.55
N VAL A 30 -12.71 -23.51 -0.48
CA VAL A 30 -12.93 -23.91 -1.87
C VAL A 30 -11.75 -24.72 -2.37
N ASP A 31 -10.54 -24.21 -2.11
CA ASP A 31 -9.30 -24.87 -2.52
C ASP A 31 -8.78 -25.78 -1.40
N PRO A 32 -8.10 -26.89 -1.71
CA PRO A 32 -7.39 -27.69 -0.72
C PRO A 32 -6.28 -26.88 -0.03
N SER A 33 -5.69 -27.43 1.04
CA SER A 33 -4.53 -26.80 1.67
C SER A 33 -3.38 -26.66 0.68
N ILE A 34 -2.73 -25.50 0.71
CA ILE A 34 -1.61 -25.20 -0.18
C ILE A 34 -0.35 -25.84 0.40
N CYS A 35 0.52 -26.38 -0.47
CA CYS A 35 1.76 -27.00 -0.01
C CYS A 35 2.70 -25.95 0.63
N PRO A 36 3.51 -26.31 1.64
CA PRO A 36 4.35 -25.36 2.38
C PRO A 36 5.27 -24.52 1.48
N ARG A 37 5.80 -25.13 0.41
CA ARG A 37 6.64 -24.44 -0.58
C ARG A 37 5.89 -23.34 -1.31
N ALA A 38 4.68 -23.62 -1.80
CA ALA A 38 3.86 -22.64 -2.49
C ALA A 38 3.45 -21.50 -1.55
N SER A 39 3.08 -21.83 -0.29
CA SER A 39 2.77 -20.82 0.73
C SER A 39 3.95 -19.87 0.97
N ALA A 40 5.17 -20.40 1.10
CA ALA A 40 6.37 -19.60 1.29
C ALA A 40 6.67 -18.67 0.10
N ILE A 41 6.52 -19.18 -1.13
CA ILE A 41 6.73 -18.38 -2.35
C ILE A 41 5.69 -17.26 -2.46
N ILE A 42 4.40 -17.57 -2.31
CA ILE A 42 3.32 -16.58 -2.42
C ILE A 42 3.49 -15.48 -1.36
N LEU A 43 3.83 -15.85 -0.12
CA LEU A 43 4.06 -14.88 0.95
C LEU A 43 5.30 -14.02 0.71
N GLY A 44 6.39 -14.62 0.22
CA GLY A 44 7.59 -13.88 -0.14
C GLY A 44 7.30 -12.82 -1.19
N LEU A 45 6.58 -13.21 -2.25
CA LEU A 45 6.17 -12.31 -3.32
C LEU A 45 5.24 -11.20 -2.80
N LEU A 46 4.21 -11.55 -2.04
CA LEU A 46 3.26 -10.58 -1.47
C LEU A 46 3.97 -9.54 -0.58
N LYS A 47 4.88 -10.00 0.28
CA LYS A 47 5.69 -9.10 1.13
C LYS A 47 6.59 -8.20 0.28
N GLY A 48 7.21 -8.75 -0.76
CA GLY A 48 8.03 -7.99 -1.71
C GLY A 48 7.24 -6.88 -2.41
N MET A 49 6.05 -7.22 -2.92
CA MET A 49 5.15 -6.27 -3.58
C MET A 49 4.70 -5.17 -2.62
N ASN A 50 4.25 -5.53 -1.40
CA ASN A 50 3.83 -4.56 -0.40
C ASN A 50 4.98 -3.62 0.01
N ALA A 51 6.19 -4.15 0.18
CA ALA A 51 7.37 -3.35 0.49
C ALA A 51 7.73 -2.39 -0.66
N LEU A 52 7.61 -2.85 -1.91
CA LEU A 52 7.85 -2.01 -3.09
C LEU A 52 6.81 -0.89 -3.19
N GLU A 53 5.52 -1.21 -3.03
CA GLU A 53 4.46 -0.20 -3.02
C GLU A 53 4.66 0.83 -1.92
N GLN A 54 5.05 0.40 -0.72
CA GLN A 54 5.32 1.31 0.39
C GLN A 54 6.47 2.27 0.06
N ARG A 55 7.57 1.77 -0.53
CA ARG A 55 8.69 2.61 -0.97
C ARG A 55 8.26 3.61 -2.04
N LEU A 56 7.44 3.20 -3.01
CA LEU A 56 6.91 4.09 -4.04
C LEU A 56 6.06 5.21 -3.44
N ARG A 57 5.20 4.88 -2.46
CA ARG A 57 4.40 5.88 -1.73
C ARG A 57 5.28 6.86 -0.96
N GLN A 58 6.32 6.37 -0.29
CA GLN A 58 7.29 7.23 0.42
C GLN A 58 8.00 8.18 -0.54
N VAL A 59 8.55 7.67 -1.65
CA VAL A 59 9.22 8.49 -2.67
C VAL A 59 8.25 9.54 -3.24
N ALA A 60 7.00 9.18 -3.51
CA ALA A 60 5.99 10.13 -3.99
C ALA A 60 5.71 11.24 -2.95
N GLN A 61 5.60 10.87 -1.66
CA GLN A 61 5.41 11.83 -0.57
C GLN A 61 6.61 12.77 -0.40
N ASP A 62 7.83 12.23 -0.46
CA ASP A 62 9.05 13.03 -0.36
C ASP A 62 9.20 13.99 -1.54
N ARG A 63 8.91 13.53 -2.76
CA ARG A 63 8.86 14.40 -3.95
C ARG A 63 7.85 15.52 -3.78
N ALA A 64 6.66 15.22 -3.27
CA ALA A 64 5.63 16.24 -3.04
C ALA A 64 6.06 17.25 -1.97
N ARG A 65 6.74 16.80 -0.91
CA ARG A 65 7.28 17.65 0.15
C ARG A 65 8.40 18.56 -0.36
N ILE A 66 9.40 18.01 -1.04
CA ILE A 66 10.52 18.77 -1.61
C ILE A 66 10.00 19.81 -2.62
N ARG A 67 9.07 19.42 -3.49
CA ARG A 67 8.45 20.35 -4.44
C ARG A 67 7.76 21.52 -3.76
N LYS A 68 7.05 21.30 -2.65
CA LYS A 68 6.45 22.39 -1.85
C LYS A 68 7.51 23.33 -1.29
N TYR A 69 8.60 22.80 -0.73
CA TYR A 69 9.68 23.63 -0.20
C TYR A 69 10.38 24.44 -1.29
N LEU A 70 10.56 23.88 -2.49
CA LEU A 70 11.10 24.62 -3.64
C LEU A 70 10.20 25.79 -4.03
N TYR A 71 8.89 25.61 -4.07
CA TYR A 71 7.98 26.73 -4.35
C TYR A 71 8.02 27.80 -3.26
N LEU A 72 8.05 27.41 -1.99
CA LEU A 72 8.14 28.35 -0.87
C LEU A 72 9.46 29.14 -0.87
N SER A 73 10.58 28.48 -1.15
CA SER A 73 11.89 29.14 -1.21
C SER A 73 11.98 30.10 -2.40
N TRP A 74 11.52 29.68 -3.58
CA TRP A 74 11.46 30.55 -4.76
C TRP A 74 10.54 31.76 -4.56
N LEU A 75 9.37 31.55 -3.95
CA LEU A 75 8.47 32.65 -3.63
C LEU A 75 9.12 33.64 -2.66
N GLY A 76 9.79 33.16 -1.61
CA GLY A 76 10.53 34.01 -0.68
C GLY A 76 11.67 34.77 -1.35
N PHE A 77 12.43 34.12 -2.24
CA PHE A 77 13.51 34.77 -3.00
C PHE A 77 12.97 35.88 -3.92
N VAL A 78 11.88 35.62 -4.66
CA VAL A 78 11.26 36.62 -5.54
C VAL A 78 10.76 37.82 -4.74
N VAL A 79 10.09 37.60 -3.60
CA VAL A 79 9.63 38.67 -2.71
C VAL A 79 10.82 39.49 -2.19
N PHE A 80 11.90 38.83 -1.75
CA PHE A 80 13.11 39.50 -1.28
C PHE A 80 13.75 40.39 -2.36
N VAL A 81 13.89 39.87 -3.60
CA VAL A 81 14.42 40.64 -4.73
C VAL A 81 13.50 41.82 -5.07
N TRP A 82 12.19 41.64 -5.01
CA TRP A 82 11.23 42.72 -5.28
C TRP A 82 11.31 43.83 -4.22
N VAL A 83 11.33 43.48 -2.93
CA VAL A 83 11.45 44.44 -1.82
C VAL A 83 12.77 45.21 -1.90
N SER A 84 13.89 44.54 -2.15
CA SER A 84 15.21 45.17 -2.26
C SER A 84 15.38 46.07 -3.49
N LYS A 85 14.47 45.99 -4.47
CA LYS A 85 14.43 46.88 -5.64
C LYS A 85 13.45 48.05 -5.47
N LEU A 86 12.54 47.96 -4.50
CA LEU A 86 11.54 49.00 -4.18
C LEU A 86 11.99 49.93 -3.05
N ALA A 87 12.81 49.41 -2.12
CA ALA A 87 13.51 50.18 -1.10
C ALA A 87 14.77 50.85 -1.66
#